data_AF-A0A8T6UUR5-F1
#
_entry.id   AF-A0A8T6UUR5-F1
#
_cell.length_a   1.000
_cell.length_b   1.000
_cell.length_c   1.000
_cell.angle_alpha   90.00
_cell.angle_beta   90.00
_cell.angle_gamma   90.00
#
_symmetry.space_group_name_H-M   'P 1'
#
loop_
_entity.id
_entity.type
_entity.pdbx_description
1 polymer ?
#
loop_
_entity_poly.entity_id
_entity_poly.type
_entity_poly.pdbx_seq_one_letter_code
_entity_poly.pdbx_strand_id
1 'polypeptide(L)'
;MSEFSWLLKEEAEAIRTTKEEIGHSPRFFNKDKRVTRLYLTNSNIMELRPLRKLTTLRVLNLVNTAVADISPLSRLRNLQKLNLEWMCVSDASPLRSLRNLCELNLSATKIKNISPLQNLTNLQILDFSSTSVSDITPLRKLKKLRELYLQNTNITDLSPLEEIPNLSYLDIQWTGIPISNKTLQLLEEGILRLFPEVEAGMLRDRE
;
A
#
# COMPACT_ATOMS: atom_id res chain seq x y z
N MET A 1 -40.55 11.95 -0.03
CA MET A 1 -39.65 11.49 1.05
C MET A 1 -38.37 11.04 0.40
N SER A 2 -37.30 11.82 0.60
CA SER A 2 -36.12 11.85 -0.28
C SER A 2 -35.10 10.76 0.03
N GLU A 3 -34.45 10.24 -1.01
CA GLU A 3 -33.32 9.28 -1.05
C GLU A 3 -32.13 9.60 -0.10
N PHE A 4 -32.17 10.72 0.61
CA PHE A 4 -31.18 11.16 1.59
C PHE A 4 -31.37 10.57 3.01
N SER A 5 -32.53 9.98 3.33
CA SER A 5 -32.80 9.51 4.71
C SER A 5 -32.15 8.17 5.07
N TRP A 6 -31.80 7.33 4.08
CA TRP A 6 -31.06 6.07 4.32
C TRP A 6 -29.54 6.32 4.33
N LEU A 7 -29.07 7.26 3.51
CA LEU A 7 -27.66 7.63 3.39
C LEU A 7 -27.06 8.13 4.71
N LEU A 8 -27.87 8.86 5.50
CA LEU A 8 -27.51 9.28 6.86
C LEU A 8 -27.50 8.12 7.86
N LYS A 9 -28.26 7.05 7.64
CA LYS A 9 -28.25 5.88 8.54
C LYS A 9 -27.03 5.00 8.32
N GLU A 10 -26.60 4.75 7.08
CA GLU A 10 -25.41 3.94 6.81
C GLU A 10 -24.09 4.70 7.03
N GLU A 11 -24.04 5.98 6.67
CA GLU A 11 -22.90 6.84 7.07
C GLU A 11 -22.85 6.99 8.59
N ALA A 12 -24.00 7.18 9.25
CA ALA A 12 -24.02 7.21 10.71
C ALA A 12 -23.69 5.85 11.31
N GLU A 13 -24.11 4.72 10.74
CA GLU A 13 -23.79 3.37 11.25
C GLU A 13 -22.30 3.10 11.09
N ALA A 14 -21.70 3.34 9.92
CA ALA A 14 -20.26 3.18 9.72
C ALA A 14 -19.46 4.10 10.66
N ILE A 15 -19.90 5.36 10.84
CA ILE A 15 -19.31 6.34 11.78
C ILE A 15 -19.62 6.01 13.24
N ARG A 16 -20.74 5.36 13.55
CA ARG A 16 -21.22 4.95 14.88
C ARG A 16 -20.49 3.70 15.32
N THR A 17 -20.42 2.68 14.49
CA THR A 17 -19.58 1.50 14.69
C THR A 17 -18.12 1.92 14.86
N THR A 18 -17.60 2.85 14.03
CA THR A 18 -16.28 3.41 14.35
C THR A 18 -16.29 4.15 15.69
N LYS A 19 -17.15 5.14 15.94
CA LYS A 19 -17.14 5.87 17.23
C LYS A 19 -17.29 4.99 18.47
N GLU A 20 -18.04 3.90 18.38
CA GLU A 20 -18.25 2.89 19.43
C GLU A 20 -17.02 1.99 19.60
N GLU A 21 -16.30 1.66 18.51
CA GLU A 21 -15.07 0.85 18.54
C GLU A 21 -13.78 1.63 18.83
N ILE A 22 -13.64 2.88 18.36
CA ILE A 22 -12.42 3.70 18.49
C ILE A 22 -12.49 4.79 19.57
N GLY A 23 -13.66 5.01 20.19
CA GLY A 23 -13.86 6.03 21.22
C GLY A 23 -13.62 7.48 20.73
N HIS A 24 -13.89 8.48 21.58
CA HIS A 24 -13.66 9.90 21.28
C HIS A 24 -12.17 10.31 21.25
N SER A 25 -11.28 9.43 20.84
CA SER A 25 -9.85 9.70 20.87
C SER A 25 -9.48 10.80 19.86
N PRO A 26 -8.79 11.86 20.29
CA PRO A 26 -8.41 12.99 19.41
C PRO A 26 -7.45 12.58 18.28
N ARG A 27 -6.93 11.34 18.28
CA ARG A 27 -6.06 10.82 17.23
C ARG A 27 -6.77 10.54 15.90
N PHE A 28 -8.10 10.46 15.87
CA PHE A 28 -8.87 10.12 14.65
C PHE A 28 -9.42 11.34 13.88
N PHE A 29 -9.48 12.51 14.52
CA PHE A 29 -10.12 13.71 13.99
C PHE A 29 -9.12 14.86 13.75
N ASN A 30 -9.37 15.71 12.75
CA ASN A 30 -8.64 16.97 12.60
C ASN A 30 -9.21 18.08 13.51
N LYS A 31 -8.59 19.28 13.44
CA LYS A 31 -9.03 20.48 14.17
C LYS A 31 -10.50 20.88 13.93
N ASP A 32 -11.05 20.50 12.78
CA ASP A 32 -12.45 20.77 12.39
C ASP A 32 -13.38 19.59 12.73
N LYS A 33 -12.92 18.64 13.57
CA LYS A 33 -13.64 17.42 13.99
C LYS A 33 -14.02 16.49 12.83
N ARG A 34 -13.33 16.55 11.70
CA ARG A 34 -13.50 15.62 10.56
C ARG A 34 -12.56 14.44 10.68
N VAL A 35 -13.03 13.28 10.24
CA VAL A 35 -12.25 12.03 10.27
C VAL A 35 -11.05 12.15 9.33
N THR A 36 -9.86 11.86 9.86
CA THR A 36 -8.60 11.84 9.09
C THR A 36 -7.90 10.50 9.12
N ARG A 37 -8.24 9.66 10.09
CA ARG A 37 -7.71 8.32 10.22
C ARG A 37 -8.86 7.36 10.46
N LEU A 38 -8.91 6.28 9.71
CA LEU A 38 -9.95 5.26 9.79
C LEU A 38 -9.30 3.88 9.74
N TYR A 39 -9.60 3.05 10.73
CA TYR A 39 -9.09 1.69 10.87
C TYR A 39 -10.30 0.76 10.95
N LEU A 40 -10.41 -0.16 10.00
CA LEU A 40 -11.51 -1.13 9.87
C LEU A 40 -10.93 -2.55 9.74
N THR A 41 -9.79 -2.79 10.40
CA THR A 41 -9.08 -4.06 10.36
C THR A 41 -9.97 -5.17 10.94
N ASN A 42 -10.08 -6.30 10.23
CA ASN A 42 -10.92 -7.44 10.60
C ASN A 42 -12.43 -7.11 10.71
N SER A 43 -12.91 -6.02 10.10
CA SER A 43 -14.33 -5.69 10.09
C SER A 43 -15.10 -6.43 8.98
N ASN A 44 -16.39 -6.70 9.21
CA ASN A 44 -17.29 -7.35 8.24
C ASN A 44 -17.77 -6.42 7.10
N ILE A 45 -17.05 -5.33 6.83
CA ILE A 45 -17.43 -4.41 5.76
C ILE A 45 -17.23 -5.07 4.39
N MET A 46 -18.21 -4.89 3.52
CA MET A 46 -18.20 -5.47 2.16
C MET A 46 -18.10 -4.41 1.06
N GLU A 47 -18.37 -3.13 1.38
CA GLU A 47 -18.30 -2.04 0.43
C GLU A 47 -17.76 -0.73 1.02
N LEU A 48 -17.19 0.10 0.15
CA LEU A 48 -16.56 1.38 0.53
C LEU A 48 -17.32 2.60 -0.01
N ARG A 49 -18.52 2.42 -0.59
CA ARG A 49 -19.32 3.52 -1.15
C ARG A 49 -19.48 4.70 -0.18
N PRO A 50 -19.75 4.49 1.13
CA PRO A 50 -19.87 5.59 2.09
C PRO A 50 -18.57 6.39 2.25
N LEU A 51 -17.40 5.78 2.04
CA LEU A 51 -16.12 6.46 2.22
C LEU A 51 -15.90 7.59 1.20
N ARG A 52 -16.59 7.59 0.05
CA ARG A 52 -16.39 8.56 -1.05
C ARG A 52 -16.47 10.03 -0.59
N LYS A 53 -17.22 10.32 0.47
CA LYS A 53 -17.38 11.69 1.02
C LYS A 53 -16.33 12.07 2.05
N LEU A 54 -15.57 11.12 2.59
CA LEU A 54 -14.55 11.35 3.61
C LEU A 54 -13.24 11.87 2.99
N THR A 55 -13.33 12.91 2.17
CA THR A 55 -12.21 13.46 1.39
C THR A 55 -11.08 14.04 2.24
N THR A 56 -11.28 14.19 3.55
CA THR A 56 -10.25 14.59 4.53
C THR A 56 -9.40 13.43 5.05
N LEU A 57 -9.72 12.18 4.69
CA LEU A 57 -8.96 11.01 5.11
C LEU A 57 -7.50 11.11 4.63
N ARG A 58 -6.59 10.82 5.56
CA ARG A 58 -5.14 10.75 5.36
C ARG A 58 -4.60 9.35 5.62
N VAL A 59 -5.24 8.60 6.53
CA VAL A 59 -4.87 7.22 6.85
C VAL A 59 -6.11 6.34 6.75
N LEU A 60 -6.00 5.25 6.00
CA LEU A 60 -7.03 4.23 5.89
C LEU A 60 -6.40 2.84 6.01
N ASN A 61 -6.92 2.04 6.94
CA ASN A 61 -6.54 0.64 7.10
C ASN A 61 -7.78 -0.24 6.93
N LEU A 62 -7.72 -1.17 5.99
CA LEU A 62 -8.79 -2.11 5.61
C LEU A 62 -8.31 -3.57 5.69
N VAL A 63 -7.25 -3.83 6.47
CA VAL A 63 -6.61 -5.15 6.57
C VAL A 63 -7.66 -6.22 6.87
N ASN A 64 -7.62 -7.33 6.12
CA ASN A 64 -8.49 -8.49 6.33
C ASN A 64 -9.98 -8.13 6.38
N THR A 65 -10.45 -7.36 5.39
CA THR A 65 -11.87 -7.07 5.15
C THR A 65 -12.36 -7.78 3.89
N ALA A 66 -13.67 -7.99 3.78
CA ALA A 66 -14.29 -8.67 2.62
C ALA A 66 -14.44 -7.77 1.38
N VAL A 67 -13.89 -6.55 1.42
CA VAL A 67 -14.01 -5.59 0.31
C VAL A 67 -13.13 -6.02 -0.87
N ALA A 68 -13.75 -6.13 -2.05
CA ALA A 68 -13.04 -6.35 -3.31
C ALA A 68 -13.01 -5.09 -4.21
N ASP A 69 -14.08 -4.27 -4.21
CA ASP A 69 -14.16 -3.05 -5.01
C ASP A 69 -13.61 -1.84 -4.23
N ILE A 70 -12.42 -1.39 -4.62
CA ILE A 70 -11.79 -0.18 -4.10
C ILE A 70 -12.02 1.07 -4.96
N SER A 71 -12.91 1.03 -5.97
CA SER A 71 -13.29 2.19 -6.78
C SER A 71 -13.66 3.45 -5.97
N PRO A 72 -14.31 3.33 -4.79
CA PRO A 72 -14.61 4.49 -3.95
C PRO A 72 -13.38 5.26 -3.47
N LEU A 73 -12.22 4.61 -3.34
CA LEU A 73 -11.00 5.23 -2.85
C LEU A 73 -10.46 6.31 -3.79
N SER A 74 -10.79 6.27 -5.08
CA SER A 74 -10.35 7.24 -6.11
C SER A 74 -10.70 8.71 -5.82
N ARG A 75 -11.61 8.97 -4.87
CA ARG A 75 -11.99 10.32 -4.43
C ARG A 75 -11.17 10.81 -3.24
N LEU A 76 -10.44 9.93 -2.55
CA LEU A 76 -9.72 10.22 -1.30
C LEU A 76 -8.31 10.73 -1.56
N ARG A 77 -8.20 11.81 -2.37
CA ARG A 77 -6.92 12.32 -2.87
C ARG A 77 -5.97 12.84 -1.79
N ASN A 78 -6.44 13.02 -0.56
CA ASN A 78 -5.63 13.41 0.60
C ASN A 78 -5.02 12.21 1.36
N LEU A 79 -5.31 10.97 0.94
CA LEU A 79 -4.70 9.79 1.53
C LEU A 79 -3.18 9.84 1.40
N GLN A 80 -2.53 9.51 2.51
CA GLN A 80 -1.09 9.42 2.67
C GLN A 80 -0.66 8.00 3.03
N LYS A 81 -1.46 7.30 3.83
CA LYS A 81 -1.22 5.91 4.22
C LYS A 81 -2.44 5.07 3.88
N LEU A 82 -2.23 3.99 3.14
CA LEU A 82 -3.28 3.04 2.78
C LEU A 82 -2.79 1.61 3.00
N ASN A 83 -3.51 0.86 3.82
CA ASN A 83 -3.25 -0.56 4.01
C ASN A 83 -4.46 -1.38 3.54
N LEU A 84 -4.24 -2.22 2.52
CA LEU A 84 -5.20 -3.16 1.90
C LEU A 84 -4.78 -4.63 2.06
N GLU A 85 -3.88 -4.91 3.00
CA GLU A 85 -3.34 -6.25 3.21
C GLU A 85 -4.45 -7.29 3.49
N TRP A 86 -4.26 -8.53 3.03
CA TRP A 86 -5.22 -9.63 3.19
C TRP A 86 -6.61 -9.34 2.62
N MET A 87 -6.71 -8.53 1.57
CA MET A 87 -7.96 -8.27 0.87
C MET A 87 -8.02 -8.97 -0.50
N CYS A 88 -9.23 -9.26 -0.99
CA CYS A 88 -9.44 -9.87 -2.31
C CYS A 88 -9.34 -8.89 -3.50
N VAL A 89 -8.58 -7.80 -3.36
CA VAL A 89 -8.44 -6.75 -4.39
C VAL A 89 -7.56 -7.26 -5.54
N SER A 90 -8.02 -7.08 -6.78
CA SER A 90 -7.27 -7.45 -7.99
C SER A 90 -6.98 -6.27 -8.94
N ASP A 91 -7.74 -5.18 -8.82
CA ASP A 91 -7.60 -3.98 -9.64
C ASP A 91 -7.05 -2.79 -8.83
N ALA A 92 -5.85 -2.35 -9.16
CA ALA A 92 -5.21 -1.18 -8.56
C ALA A 92 -5.57 0.15 -9.25
N SER A 93 -6.37 0.13 -10.32
CA SER A 93 -6.70 1.34 -11.11
C SER A 93 -7.25 2.51 -10.30
N PRO A 94 -8.09 2.31 -9.27
CA PRO A 94 -8.58 3.39 -8.41
C PRO A 94 -7.48 4.17 -7.69
N LEU A 95 -6.31 3.55 -7.46
CA LEU A 95 -5.18 4.14 -6.74
C LEU A 95 -4.44 5.20 -7.56
N ARG A 96 -4.58 5.23 -8.90
CA ARG A 96 -3.87 6.15 -9.82
C ARG A 96 -3.98 7.63 -9.44
N SER A 97 -5.07 8.00 -8.78
CA SER A 97 -5.38 9.38 -8.40
C SER A 97 -4.84 9.80 -7.03
N LEU A 98 -4.32 8.87 -6.22
CA LEU A 98 -3.94 9.08 -4.83
C LEU A 98 -2.50 9.59 -4.68
N ARG A 99 -2.18 10.66 -5.40
CA ARG A 99 -0.80 11.18 -5.55
C ARG A 99 -0.12 11.64 -4.24
N ASN A 100 -0.87 11.75 -3.15
CA ASN A 100 -0.36 12.10 -1.83
C ASN A 100 0.06 10.87 -0.98
N LEU A 101 -0.12 9.65 -1.50
CA LEU A 101 0.33 8.44 -0.82
C LEU A 101 1.85 8.47 -0.62
N CYS A 102 2.27 8.25 0.62
CA CYS A 102 3.64 8.01 1.03
C CYS A 102 3.87 6.57 1.50
N GLU A 103 2.84 5.88 1.97
CA GLU A 103 2.91 4.48 2.39
C GLU A 103 1.72 3.71 1.80
N LEU A 104 2.02 2.60 1.13
CA LEU A 104 1.01 1.74 0.51
C LEU A 104 1.35 0.27 0.77
N ASN A 105 0.41 -0.43 1.40
CA ASN A 105 0.50 -1.87 1.58
C ASN A 105 -0.63 -2.56 0.78
N LEU A 106 -0.23 -3.43 -0.14
CA LEU A 106 -1.03 -4.27 -1.03
C LEU A 106 -0.71 -5.76 -0.84
N SER A 107 -0.02 -6.12 0.25
CA SER A 107 0.45 -7.48 0.47
C SER A 107 -0.72 -8.47 0.60
N ALA A 108 -0.48 -9.71 0.21
CA ALA A 108 -1.51 -10.76 0.22
C ALA A 108 -2.83 -10.36 -0.46
N THR A 109 -2.75 -9.55 -1.53
CA THR A 109 -3.87 -9.25 -2.42
C THR A 109 -3.77 -10.04 -3.74
N LYS A 110 -4.79 -9.93 -4.59
CA LYS A 110 -4.82 -10.58 -5.92
C LYS A 110 -4.29 -9.68 -7.03
N ILE A 111 -3.56 -8.62 -6.69
CA ILE A 111 -3.01 -7.65 -7.64
C ILE A 111 -1.93 -8.31 -8.51
N LYS A 112 -1.96 -7.98 -9.80
CA LYS A 112 -0.97 -8.41 -10.81
C LYS A 112 -0.34 -7.23 -11.54
N ASN A 113 -1.10 -6.15 -11.71
CA ASN A 113 -0.70 -4.99 -12.49
C ASN A 113 -0.60 -3.75 -11.59
N ILE A 114 0.61 -3.23 -11.46
CA ILE A 114 0.91 -2.02 -10.67
C ILE A 114 1.17 -0.77 -11.53
N SER A 115 0.88 -0.80 -12.84
CA SER A 115 0.92 0.38 -13.70
C SER A 115 0.10 1.59 -13.21
N PRO A 116 -1.00 1.44 -12.44
CA PRO A 116 -1.67 2.57 -11.81
C PRO A 116 -0.79 3.36 -10.83
N LEU A 117 0.24 2.72 -10.25
CA LEU A 117 1.11 3.33 -9.24
C LEU A 117 2.18 4.26 -9.83
N GLN A 118 2.39 4.25 -11.16
CA GLN A 118 3.53 4.93 -11.82
C GLN A 118 3.68 6.44 -11.54
N ASN A 119 2.58 7.10 -11.12
CA ASN A 119 2.54 8.53 -10.85
C ASN A 119 2.41 8.86 -9.35
N LEU A 120 2.53 7.87 -8.47
CA LEU A 120 2.50 8.06 -7.02
C LEU A 120 3.87 8.46 -6.49
N THR A 121 4.44 9.53 -7.05
CA THR A 121 5.83 9.95 -6.84
C THR A 121 6.18 10.39 -5.41
N ASN A 122 5.20 10.44 -4.52
CA ASN A 122 5.39 10.66 -3.09
C ASN A 122 5.57 9.38 -2.26
N LEU A 123 5.41 8.18 -2.87
CA LEU A 123 5.62 6.90 -2.19
C LEU A 123 7.04 6.79 -1.66
N GLN A 124 7.13 6.37 -0.41
CA GLN A 124 8.36 6.12 0.34
C GLN A 124 8.43 4.64 0.75
N ILE A 125 7.29 4.05 1.10
CA ILE A 125 7.17 2.64 1.47
C ILE A 125 6.12 2.00 0.59
N LEU A 126 6.48 0.88 -0.05
CA LEU A 126 5.59 0.09 -0.88
C LEU A 126 5.77 -1.39 -0.58
N ASP A 127 4.68 -2.03 -0.20
CA ASP A 127 4.61 -3.47 -0.01
C ASP A 127 3.55 -4.06 -0.95
N PHE A 128 3.96 -5.01 -1.78
CA PHE A 128 3.05 -5.87 -2.54
C PHE A 128 3.53 -7.32 -2.51
N SER A 129 4.11 -7.73 -1.39
CA SER A 129 4.52 -9.10 -1.12
C SER A 129 3.34 -10.07 -1.20
N SER A 130 3.60 -11.33 -1.54
CA SER A 130 2.58 -12.36 -1.73
C SER A 130 1.47 -11.95 -2.71
N THR A 131 1.87 -11.26 -3.79
CA THR A 131 1.03 -10.97 -4.94
C THR A 131 1.59 -11.66 -6.18
N SER A 132 0.86 -11.63 -7.30
CA SER A 132 1.34 -12.20 -8.58
C SER A 132 1.89 -11.14 -9.53
N VAL A 133 2.44 -10.04 -8.98
CA VAL A 133 3.14 -9.00 -9.76
C VAL A 133 4.42 -9.57 -10.35
N SER A 134 4.69 -9.27 -11.62
CA SER A 134 5.90 -9.66 -12.33
C SER A 134 6.64 -8.49 -13.01
N ASP A 135 5.94 -7.39 -13.30
CA ASP A 135 6.52 -6.19 -13.92
C ASP A 135 6.56 -5.01 -12.94
N ILE A 136 7.78 -4.55 -12.64
CA ILE A 136 8.05 -3.39 -11.79
C ILE A 136 8.55 -2.16 -12.56
N THR A 137 8.47 -2.16 -13.89
CA THR A 137 8.74 -0.97 -14.73
C THR A 137 7.98 0.29 -14.26
N PRO A 138 6.73 0.20 -13.77
CA PRO A 138 6.02 1.36 -13.22
C PRO A 138 6.74 2.09 -12.07
N LEU A 139 7.65 1.41 -11.34
CA LEU A 139 8.33 1.98 -10.18
C LEU A 139 9.46 2.96 -10.54
N ARG A 140 9.97 2.97 -11.77
CA ARG A 140 11.12 3.80 -12.22
C ARG A 140 11.00 5.29 -11.90
N LYS A 141 9.76 5.81 -11.82
CA LYS A 141 9.47 7.23 -11.53
C LYS A 141 9.33 7.54 -10.04
N LEU A 142 9.31 6.54 -9.16
CA LEU A 142 9.09 6.70 -7.72
C LEU A 142 10.39 7.08 -7.00
N LYS A 143 10.96 8.24 -7.35
CA LYS A 143 12.28 8.68 -6.86
C LYS A 143 12.37 8.87 -5.34
N LYS A 144 11.23 8.90 -4.62
CA LYS A 144 11.18 9.01 -3.15
C LYS A 144 11.06 7.66 -2.45
N LEU A 145 10.94 6.56 -3.18
CA LEU A 145 10.80 5.22 -2.61
C LEU A 145 12.10 4.84 -1.88
N ARG A 146 11.94 4.35 -0.64
CA ARG A 146 13.01 4.01 0.30
C ARG A 146 12.97 2.55 0.71
N GLU A 147 11.76 2.02 0.88
CA GLU A 147 11.52 0.64 1.28
C GLU A 147 10.58 -0.04 0.29
N LEU A 148 11.00 -1.21 -0.18
CA LEU A 148 10.26 -2.01 -1.14
C LEU A 148 10.25 -3.48 -0.72
N TYR A 149 9.06 -4.05 -0.60
CA TYR A 149 8.84 -5.43 -0.17
C TYR A 149 8.22 -6.22 -1.33
N LEU A 150 8.97 -7.19 -1.85
CA LEU A 150 8.68 -7.98 -3.06
C LEU A 150 8.56 -9.48 -2.78
N GLN A 151 8.50 -9.88 -1.51
CA GLN A 151 8.59 -11.29 -1.13
C GLN A 151 7.49 -12.11 -1.78
N ASN A 152 7.81 -13.33 -2.21
CA ASN A 152 6.82 -14.24 -2.80
C ASN A 152 6.02 -13.59 -3.95
N THR A 153 6.74 -12.96 -4.89
CA THR A 153 6.20 -12.41 -6.15
C THR A 153 6.81 -13.12 -7.36
N ASN A 154 6.32 -12.81 -8.56
CA ASN A 154 6.77 -13.41 -9.82
C ASN A 154 7.76 -12.51 -10.59
N ILE A 155 8.52 -11.68 -9.87
CA ILE A 155 9.46 -10.72 -10.46
C ILE A 155 10.74 -11.46 -10.90
N THR A 156 11.16 -11.20 -12.14
CA THR A 156 12.37 -11.78 -12.72
C THR A 156 13.39 -10.73 -13.18
N ASP A 157 13.06 -9.45 -13.13
CA ASP A 157 13.94 -8.34 -13.54
C ASP A 157 13.91 -7.20 -12.50
N LEU A 158 15.07 -6.90 -11.90
CA LEU A 158 15.28 -5.77 -10.98
C LEU A 158 15.84 -4.51 -11.66
N SER A 159 16.12 -4.54 -12.96
CA SER A 159 16.66 -3.37 -13.68
C SER A 159 15.86 -2.07 -13.47
N PRO A 160 14.52 -2.09 -13.29
CA PRO A 160 13.77 -0.88 -12.98
C PRO A 160 14.16 -0.18 -11.66
N LEU A 161 14.72 -0.92 -10.69
CA LEU A 161 15.13 -0.39 -9.40
C LEU A 161 16.40 0.46 -9.49
N GLU A 162 17.20 0.29 -10.54
CA GLU A 162 18.40 1.10 -10.79
C GLU A 162 18.08 2.58 -11.01
N GLU A 163 16.84 2.90 -11.36
CA GLU A 163 16.37 4.26 -11.52
C GLU A 163 15.80 4.86 -10.22
N ILE A 164 15.87 4.16 -9.10
CA ILE A 164 15.31 4.57 -7.80
C ILE A 164 16.46 4.84 -6.81
N PRO A 165 17.06 6.05 -6.86
CA PRO A 165 18.35 6.33 -6.19
C PRO A 165 18.27 6.37 -4.65
N ASN A 166 17.06 6.44 -4.08
CA ASN A 166 16.86 6.54 -2.64
C ASN A 166 16.41 5.21 -2.00
N LEU A 167 16.39 4.11 -2.76
CA LEU A 167 16.01 2.81 -2.23
C LEU A 167 17.10 2.31 -1.29
N SER A 168 16.77 2.22 0.00
CA SER A 168 17.69 1.82 1.07
C SER A 168 17.38 0.44 1.64
N TYR A 169 16.18 -0.08 1.38
CA TYR A 169 15.73 -1.37 1.87
C TYR A 169 14.94 -2.11 0.79
N LEU A 170 15.34 -3.35 0.52
CA LEU A 170 14.70 -4.22 -0.46
C LEU A 170 14.54 -5.63 0.10
N ASP A 171 13.31 -6.13 0.12
CA ASP A 171 13.06 -7.53 0.45
C ASP A 171 12.62 -8.31 -0.79
N ILE A 172 13.39 -9.33 -1.15
CA ILE A 172 13.19 -10.18 -2.33
C ILE A 172 13.10 -11.67 -1.96
N GLN A 173 12.84 -12.00 -0.69
CA GLN A 173 12.70 -13.38 -0.25
C GLN A 173 11.66 -14.14 -1.09
N TRP A 174 11.95 -15.39 -1.41
CA TRP A 174 11.04 -16.26 -2.17
C TRP A 174 10.61 -15.74 -3.55
N THR A 175 11.34 -14.80 -4.15
CA THR A 175 11.15 -14.41 -5.56
C THR A 175 11.93 -15.31 -6.53
N GLY A 176 13.02 -15.93 -6.05
CA GLY A 176 13.92 -16.74 -6.88
C GLY A 176 14.79 -15.91 -7.83
N ILE A 177 14.82 -14.57 -7.69
CA ILE A 177 15.58 -13.71 -8.59
C ILE A 177 17.09 -13.76 -8.28
N PRO A 178 17.94 -13.95 -9.31
CA PRO A 178 19.38 -13.77 -9.14
C PRO A 178 19.70 -12.31 -8.85
N ILE A 179 20.63 -12.08 -7.92
CA ILE A 179 21.08 -10.74 -7.57
C ILE A 179 22.16 -10.31 -8.55
N SER A 180 21.95 -9.17 -9.22
CA SER A 180 22.89 -8.65 -10.22
C SER A 180 24.16 -8.08 -9.58
N ASN A 181 25.25 -7.99 -10.34
CA ASN A 181 26.50 -7.37 -9.89
C ASN A 181 26.32 -5.93 -9.40
N LYS A 182 25.41 -5.18 -10.01
CA LYS A 182 25.10 -3.81 -9.59
C LYS A 182 24.36 -3.79 -8.25
N THR A 183 23.39 -4.68 -8.06
CA THR A 183 22.72 -4.84 -6.76
C THR A 183 23.75 -5.22 -5.69
N LEU A 184 24.66 -6.15 -5.98
CA LEU A 184 25.76 -6.52 -5.09
C LEU A 184 26.64 -5.32 -4.70
N GLN A 185 27.05 -4.51 -5.68
CA GLN A 185 27.85 -3.31 -5.41
C GLN A 185 27.13 -2.36 -4.44
N LEU A 186 25.82 -2.12 -4.63
CA LEU A 186 25.04 -1.24 -3.75
C LEU A 186 24.93 -1.78 -2.31
N LEU A 187 24.96 -3.10 -2.13
CA LEU A 187 25.00 -3.74 -0.81
C LEU A 187 26.38 -3.56 -0.16
N GLU A 188 27.46 -3.77 -0.91
CA GLU A 188 28.84 -3.61 -0.44
C GLU A 188 29.15 -2.15 -0.05
N GLU A 189 28.56 -1.18 -0.75
CA GLU A 189 28.64 0.25 -0.42
C GLU A 189 27.73 0.67 0.76
N GLY A 190 26.89 -0.24 1.27
CA GLY A 190 25.94 0.03 2.37
C GLY A 190 24.79 0.98 2.00
N ILE A 191 24.61 1.24 0.70
CA ILE A 191 23.56 2.10 0.16
C ILE A 191 22.22 1.37 0.19
N LEU A 192 22.23 0.09 -0.18
CA LEU A 192 21.07 -0.80 -0.13
C LEU A 192 21.26 -1.82 0.99
N ARG A 193 20.17 -2.19 1.66
CA ARG A 193 20.11 -3.33 2.58
C ARG A 193 19.08 -4.32 2.10
N LEU A 194 19.37 -5.61 2.22
CA LEU A 194 18.37 -6.66 2.06
C LEU A 194 17.81 -7.10 3.40
N PHE A 195 16.73 -7.86 3.36
CA PHE A 195 16.26 -8.58 4.55
C PHE A 195 17.41 -9.47 5.08
N PRO A 196 17.67 -9.49 6.41
CA PRO A 196 18.89 -10.08 6.97
C PRO A 196 19.19 -11.51 6.52
N GLU A 197 18.15 -12.33 6.34
CA GLU A 197 18.25 -13.73 5.94
C GLU A 197 18.69 -13.89 4.48
N VAL A 198 18.40 -12.92 3.61
CA VAL A 198 18.91 -12.90 2.24
C VAL A 198 20.40 -12.57 2.26
N GLU A 199 20.80 -11.54 3.02
CA GLU A 199 22.21 -11.16 3.17
C GLU A 199 23.06 -12.33 3.70
N ALA A 200 22.54 -13.03 4.72
CA ALA A 200 23.20 -14.20 5.30
C ALA A 200 23.27 -15.41 4.36
N GLY A 201 22.36 -15.54 3.40
CA GLY A 201 22.44 -16.56 2.35
C GLY A 201 23.57 -16.26 1.36
N MET A 202 23.70 -15.00 0.94
CA MET A 202 24.71 -14.59 -0.04
C MET A 202 26.15 -14.71 0.46
N LEU A 203 26.39 -14.43 1.74
CA LEU A 203 27.74 -14.55 2.33
C LEU A 203 28.19 -16.02 2.39
N ARG A 204 27.25 -16.96 2.53
CA ARG A 204 27.54 -18.41 2.59
C ARG A 204 27.90 -19.00 1.24
N ASP A 205 27.38 -18.46 0.14
CA ASP A 205 27.69 -18.94 -1.22
C ASP A 205 29.03 -18.40 -1.77
N ARG A 206 29.72 -17.52 -1.02
CA ARG A 206 31.04 -16.93 -1.40
C ARG A 206 32.24 -17.55 -0.65
N GLU A 207 32.03 -18.53 0.24
CA GLU A 207 33.07 -19.29 0.95
C GLU A 207 33.30 -20.67 0.32
#